data_AF-A0A931QK48-F1
#
_entry.id   AF-A0A931QK48-F1
#
_cell.length_a   1.000
_cell.length_b   1.000
_cell.length_c   1.000
_cell.angle_alpha   90.00
_cell.angle_beta   90.00
_cell.angle_gamma   90.00
#
_symmetry.space_group_name_H-M   'P 1'
#
loop_
_entity.id
_entity.type
_entity.pdbx_description
1 polymer ?
#
loop_
_entity_poly.entity_id
_entity_poly.type
_entity_poly.pdbx_seq_one_letter_code
_entity_poly.pdbx_strand_id
1 'polypeptide(L)'
;LGERIVFVPKTVPPYWTTEWKKPEDRLDAIFLRTPETADYARALSAARNLLDQPDARVERVSWVTPESLTRNVRKLEKTISLTVGSIAVLCLVLGGTTLMSLMVSNVRDRVVEIGLRRALGATQKDIAALFVLEAAVVTTAAALAGAAASHVLLILGGAALPFPVRLGLSSVAVPLIAAVALGMAFSYWPARMAARITPSEALRAE
;
A
#
# COMPACT_ATOMS: atom_id res chain seq x y z
N LEU A 1 0.82 11.36 -53.25
CA LEU A 1 0.53 12.75 -52.87
C LEU A 1 -0.96 12.86 -52.62
N GLY A 2 -1.38 12.74 -51.36
CA GLY A 2 -2.78 12.88 -50.95
C GLY A 2 -2.81 13.87 -49.79
N GLU A 3 -3.35 15.05 -50.03
CA GLU A 3 -3.37 16.17 -49.09
C GLU A 3 -4.08 15.79 -47.79
N ARG A 4 -3.34 15.81 -46.67
CA ARG A 4 -3.94 15.81 -45.34
C ARG A 4 -4.18 17.25 -44.93
N ILE A 5 -5.31 17.79 -45.35
CA ILE A 5 -5.81 19.07 -44.85
C ILE A 5 -6.33 18.82 -43.43
N VAL A 6 -5.62 19.33 -42.43
CA VAL A 6 -6.07 19.33 -41.03
C VAL A 6 -6.85 20.61 -40.79
N PHE A 7 -8.18 20.52 -40.79
CA PHE A 7 -9.07 21.61 -40.38
C PHE A 7 -9.08 21.72 -38.85
N VAL A 8 -8.75 22.90 -38.32
CA VAL A 8 -9.00 23.25 -36.91
C VAL A 8 -9.81 24.56 -36.87
N PRO A 9 -11.15 24.49 -36.83
CA PRO A 9 -11.94 25.67 -36.52
C PRO A 9 -12.21 25.73 -35.01
N LYS A 10 -11.96 26.89 -34.39
CA LYS A 10 -12.47 27.18 -33.05
C LYS A 10 -12.99 28.60 -32.96
N THR A 11 -14.13 28.85 -33.61
CA THR A 11 -14.95 30.06 -33.44
C THR A 11 -16.41 29.73 -33.73
N VAL A 12 -16.98 28.77 -32.99
CA VAL A 12 -18.44 28.70 -32.84
C VAL A 12 -18.75 29.17 -31.42
N PRO A 13 -19.37 30.36 -31.24
CA PRO A 13 -19.90 30.77 -29.96
C PRO A 13 -20.89 29.70 -29.47
N PRO A 14 -20.94 29.41 -28.15
CA PRO A 14 -21.97 28.53 -27.63
C PRO A 14 -23.36 29.05 -28.06
N TYR A 15 -24.26 28.14 -28.46
CA TYR A 15 -25.53 28.44 -29.14
C TYR A 15 -26.51 29.36 -28.37
N TRP A 16 -26.16 29.76 -27.15
CA TRP A 16 -26.94 30.62 -26.27
C TRP A 16 -26.40 32.05 -26.15
N THR A 17 -25.32 32.44 -26.85
CA THR A 17 -24.77 33.80 -26.80
C THR A 17 -24.74 34.46 -28.19
N THR A 18 -25.41 35.60 -28.34
CA THR A 18 -25.48 36.41 -29.58
C THR A 18 -24.35 37.45 -29.71
N GLU A 19 -23.43 37.52 -28.75
CA GLU A 19 -22.31 38.45 -28.80
C GLU A 19 -21.16 37.91 -29.65
N TRP A 20 -20.85 38.61 -30.74
CA TRP A 20 -19.66 38.37 -31.55
C TRP A 20 -18.41 38.80 -30.77
N LYS A 21 -17.73 37.83 -30.14
CA LYS A 21 -16.40 38.04 -29.54
C LYS A 21 -15.37 38.17 -30.67
N LYS A 22 -14.58 39.25 -30.70
CA LYS A 22 -13.44 39.39 -31.63
C LYS A 22 -12.60 38.11 -31.57
N PRO A 23 -12.20 37.51 -32.71
CA PRO A 23 -11.34 36.34 -32.70
C PRO A 23 -10.05 36.72 -31.96
N GLU A 24 -9.83 36.07 -30.81
CA GLU A 24 -8.60 36.22 -30.06
C GLU A 24 -7.48 35.62 -30.92
N ASP A 25 -6.49 36.43 -31.32
CA ASP A 25 -5.37 36.06 -32.20
C ASP A 25 -4.41 35.01 -31.61
N ARG A 26 -4.76 34.40 -30.46
CA ARG A 26 -3.92 33.48 -29.69
C ARG A 26 -4.59 32.12 -29.60
N LEU A 27 -3.90 31.09 -30.09
CA LEU A 27 -4.30 29.70 -29.91
C LEU A 27 -3.92 29.22 -28.51
N ASP A 28 -4.91 28.90 -27.69
CA ASP A 28 -4.68 28.43 -26.32
C ASP A 28 -4.28 26.95 -26.24
N ALA A 29 -4.74 26.11 -27.17
CA ALA A 29 -4.47 24.66 -27.16
C ALA A 29 -4.59 24.02 -28.55
N ILE A 30 -3.64 23.12 -28.86
CA ILE A 30 -3.66 22.27 -30.06
C ILE A 30 -3.82 20.83 -29.60
N PHE A 31 -4.88 20.15 -30.04
CA PHE A 31 -5.11 18.74 -29.75
C PHE A 31 -4.63 17.89 -30.93
N LEU A 32 -3.62 17.05 -30.68
CA LEU A 32 -3.09 16.12 -31.67
C LEU A 32 -3.56 14.70 -31.33
N ARG A 33 -4.32 14.07 -32.23
CA ARG A 33 -4.72 12.67 -32.11
C ARG A 33 -3.92 11.82 -33.09
N THR A 34 -3.17 10.87 -32.57
CA THR A 34 -2.43 9.89 -33.38
C THR A 34 -3.34 8.70 -33.71
N PRO A 35 -3.33 8.18 -34.95
CA PRO A 35 -4.01 6.92 -35.28
C PRO A 35 -3.49 5.75 -34.43
N GLU A 36 -4.34 4.77 -34.11
CA GLU A 36 -3.99 3.64 -33.24
C GLU A 36 -2.82 2.78 -33.76
N THR A 37 -2.56 2.82 -35.07
CA THR A 37 -1.48 2.07 -35.74
C THR A 37 -0.14 2.80 -35.78
N ALA A 38 -0.09 4.06 -35.35
CA ALA A 38 1.11 4.89 -35.44
C ALA A 38 1.79 5.06 -34.07
N ASP A 39 3.13 5.01 -34.09
CA ASP A 39 3.97 5.16 -32.89
C ASP A 39 3.84 6.58 -32.31
N TYR A 40 3.21 6.67 -31.13
CA TYR A 40 2.98 7.93 -30.42
C TYR A 40 4.28 8.68 -30.15
N ALA A 41 5.38 7.99 -29.82
CA ALA A 41 6.65 8.61 -29.52
C ALA A 41 7.27 9.28 -30.75
N ARG A 42 7.13 8.66 -31.93
CA ARG A 42 7.55 9.24 -33.21
C ARG A 42 6.68 10.43 -33.62
N ALA A 43 5.36 10.33 -33.42
CA ALA A 43 4.44 11.42 -33.71
C ALA A 43 4.71 12.64 -32.80
N LEU A 44 4.97 12.41 -31.51
CA LEU A 44 5.27 13.46 -30.54
C LEU A 44 6.61 14.14 -30.83
N SER A 45 7.66 13.37 -31.15
CA SER A 45 8.97 13.94 -31.50
C SER A 45 8.92 14.73 -32.81
N ALA A 46 8.19 14.25 -33.82
CA ALA A 46 7.96 15.01 -35.05
C ALA A 46 7.20 16.32 -34.78
N ALA A 47 6.12 16.28 -33.98
CA ALA A 47 5.37 17.47 -33.60
C ALA A 47 6.24 18.48 -32.83
N ARG A 48 7.10 17.98 -31.93
CA ARG A 48 8.03 18.81 -31.17
C ARG A 48 9.05 19.49 -32.06
N ASN A 49 9.64 18.76 -33.00
CA ASN A 49 10.60 19.30 -33.96
C ASN A 49 9.99 20.33 -34.93
N LEU A 50 8.69 20.23 -35.22
CA LEU A 50 7.98 21.21 -36.04
C LEU A 50 7.66 22.50 -35.26
N LEU A 51 7.38 22.38 -33.97
CA LEU A 51 7.01 23.51 -33.11
C LEU A 51 8.21 24.22 -32.45
N ASP A 52 9.37 23.56 -32.36
CA ASP A 52 10.65 24.15 -31.93
C ASP A 52 11.37 24.92 -33.06
N GLN A 53 10.75 25.10 -34.24
CA GLN A 53 11.34 25.87 -35.34
C GLN A 53 11.35 27.37 -35.03
N PRO A 54 12.42 28.12 -35.36
CA PRO A 54 12.57 29.54 -35.01
C PRO A 54 11.47 30.46 -35.55
N ASP A 55 10.81 30.07 -36.66
CA ASP A 55 9.73 30.82 -37.29
C ASP A 55 8.38 30.66 -36.57
N ALA A 56 8.27 29.67 -35.69
CA ALA A 56 7.08 29.47 -34.86
C ALA A 56 7.10 30.53 -33.74
N ARG A 57 6.29 31.59 -33.89
CA ARG A 57 6.07 32.64 -32.86
C ARG A 57 5.31 32.09 -31.64
N VAL A 58 5.84 31.05 -31.00
CA VAL A 58 5.16 30.32 -29.93
C VAL A 58 5.89 30.58 -28.61
N GLU A 59 5.23 31.29 -27.70
CA GLU A 59 5.67 31.41 -26.32
C GLU A 59 5.52 30.04 -25.64
N ARG A 60 6.62 29.52 -25.06
CA ARG A 60 6.72 28.34 -24.16
C ARG A 60 5.54 27.35 -24.25
N VAL A 61 5.63 26.40 -25.17
CA VAL A 61 4.65 25.30 -25.31
C VAL A 61 4.71 24.35 -24.11
N SER A 62 3.58 24.17 -23.42
CA SER A 62 3.40 23.13 -22.41
C SER A 62 2.81 21.87 -23.06
N TRP A 63 3.57 20.78 -23.04
CA TRP A 63 3.15 19.51 -23.63
C TRP A 63 2.41 18.66 -22.60
N VAL A 64 1.10 18.48 -22.79
CA VAL A 64 0.29 17.55 -22.01
C VAL A 64 0.20 16.23 -22.76
N THR A 65 1.00 15.26 -22.35
CA THR A 65 1.02 13.90 -22.91
C THR A 65 0.28 12.92 -22.00
N PRO A 66 -0.33 11.84 -22.52
CA PRO A 66 -0.93 10.79 -21.69
C PRO A 66 0.07 10.20 -20.67
N GLU A 67 1.36 10.13 -21.02
CA GLU A 67 2.43 9.69 -20.13
C GLU A 67 2.65 10.66 -18.97
N SER A 68 2.52 11.97 -19.19
CA SER A 68 2.66 12.97 -18.13
C SER A 68 1.53 12.89 -17.09
N LEU A 69 0.30 12.65 -17.55
CA LEU A 69 -0.88 12.47 -16.69
C LEU A 69 -0.75 11.19 -15.86
N THR A 70 -0.41 10.07 -16.49
CA THR A 70 -0.24 8.78 -15.79
C THR A 70 0.99 8.78 -14.88
N ARG A 71 2.07 9.49 -15.22
CA ARG A 71 3.26 9.64 -14.37
C ARG A 71 2.94 10.35 -13.06
N ASN A 72 2.13 11.41 -13.10
CA ASN A 72 1.73 12.14 -11.90
C ASN A 72 0.87 11.27 -10.97
N VAL A 73 -0.09 10.54 -11.54
CA VAL A 73 -0.91 9.58 -10.79
C VAL A 73 -0.04 8.49 -10.15
N ARG A 74 0.86 7.85 -10.91
CA ARG A 74 1.78 6.81 -10.38
C ARG A 74 2.70 7.34 -9.29
N LYS A 75 3.16 8.60 -9.39
CA LYS A 75 3.96 9.24 -8.34
C LYS A 75 3.14 9.41 -7.06
N LEU A 76 1.90 9.91 -7.16
CA LEU A 76 1.01 10.06 -6.02
C LEU A 76 0.70 8.70 -5.37
N GLU A 77 0.35 7.69 -6.16
CA GLU A 77 0.14 6.32 -5.69
C GLU A 77 1.36 5.78 -4.94
N LYS A 78 2.56 5.96 -5.50
CA LYS A 78 3.80 5.50 -4.87
C LYS A 78 4.07 6.22 -3.54
N THR A 79 3.87 7.54 -3.48
CA THR A 79 4.07 8.32 -2.26
C THR A 79 3.07 7.89 -1.17
N ILE A 80 1.78 7.75 -1.51
CA ILE A 80 0.76 7.29 -0.57
C ILE A 80 1.09 5.88 -0.09
N SER A 81 1.44 4.98 -1.00
CA SER A 81 1.82 3.60 -0.67
C SER A 81 3.02 3.53 0.27
N LEU A 82 4.04 4.37 0.05
CA LEU A 82 5.21 4.43 0.92
C LEU A 82 4.87 4.95 2.32
N THR A 83 4.06 6.00 2.41
CA THR A 83 3.65 6.59 3.70
C THR A 83 2.75 5.66 4.49
N VAL A 84 1.74 5.04 3.85
CA VAL A 84 0.89 4.06 4.53
C VAL A 84 1.68 2.81 4.88
N GLY A 85 2.60 2.38 4.00
CA GLY A 85 3.49 1.25 4.25
C GLY A 85 4.42 1.47 5.45
N SER A 86 4.97 2.68 5.62
CA SER A 86 5.83 2.99 6.77
C SER A 86 5.02 2.99 8.08
N ILE A 87 3.81 3.56 8.08
CA ILE A 87 2.90 3.51 9.23
C ILE A 87 2.54 2.05 9.55
N ALA A 88 2.26 1.22 8.54
CA ALA A 88 1.96 -0.19 8.72
C ALA A 88 3.11 -0.95 9.40
N VAL A 89 4.36 -0.68 9.00
CA VAL A 89 5.55 -1.26 9.66
C VAL A 89 5.65 -0.81 11.12
N LEU A 90 5.41 0.46 11.42
CA LEU A 90 5.40 0.96 12.81
C LEU A 90 4.33 0.28 13.65
N CYS A 91 3.10 0.16 13.14
CA CYS A 91 2.01 -0.54 13.79
C CYS A 91 2.35 -2.02 14.04
N LEU A 92 3.06 -2.65 13.10
CA LEU A 92 3.48 -4.05 13.20
C LEU A 92 4.52 -4.25 14.31
N VAL A 93 5.48 -3.34 14.45
CA VAL A 93 6.46 -3.34 15.54
C VAL A 93 5.78 -3.10 16.91
N LEU A 94 4.85 -2.14 16.98
CA LEU A 94 4.09 -1.86 18.20
C LEU A 94 3.19 -3.04 18.60
N GLY A 95 2.56 -3.70 17.61
CA GLY A 95 1.77 -4.91 17.81
C GLY A 95 2.63 -6.07 18.32
N GLY A 96 3.81 -6.28 17.72
CA GLY A 96 4.78 -7.28 18.18
C GLY A 96 5.28 -7.04 19.60
N THR A 97 5.53 -5.78 19.95
CA THR A 97 5.95 -5.37 21.31
C THR A 97 4.84 -5.63 22.34
N THR A 98 3.60 -5.30 21.97
CA THR A 98 2.41 -5.58 22.80
C THR A 98 2.25 -7.08 23.02
N LEU A 99 2.39 -7.88 21.96
CA LEU A 99 2.31 -9.34 22.06
C LEU A 99 3.43 -9.91 22.93
N MET A 100 4.66 -9.44 22.78
CA MET A 100 5.79 -9.86 23.61
C MET A 100 5.49 -9.60 25.10
N SER A 101 4.93 -8.44 25.42
CA SER A 101 4.60 -8.05 26.79
C SER A 101 3.49 -8.92 27.38
N LEU A 102 2.45 -9.19 26.58
CA LEU A 102 1.38 -10.12 26.94
C LEU A 102 1.95 -11.52 27.23
N MET A 103 2.83 -12.04 26.37
CA MET A 103 3.44 -13.35 26.57
C MET A 103 4.33 -13.40 27.82
N VAL A 104 5.10 -12.34 28.11
CA VAL A 104 5.88 -12.26 29.35
C VAL A 104 4.96 -12.32 30.57
N SER A 105 3.81 -11.63 30.55
CA SER A 105 2.82 -11.71 31.62
C SER A 105 2.26 -13.12 31.77
N ASN A 106 1.82 -13.75 30.67
CA ASN A 106 1.28 -15.10 30.69
C ASN A 106 2.27 -16.13 31.26
N VAL A 107 3.57 -15.97 30.98
CA VAL A 107 4.61 -16.83 31.55
C VAL A 107 4.73 -16.63 33.06
N ARG A 108 4.63 -15.39 33.54
CA ARG A 108 4.68 -15.06 34.97
C ARG A 108 3.47 -15.60 35.73
N ASP A 109 2.29 -15.55 35.14
CA ASP A 109 1.06 -16.06 35.76
C ASP A 109 1.05 -17.60 35.85
N ARG A 110 1.80 -18.29 34.97
CA ARG A 110 1.85 -19.77 34.86
C ARG A 110 3.17 -20.39 35.36
N VAL A 111 3.98 -19.68 36.16
CA VAL A 111 5.31 -20.15 36.61
C VAL A 111 5.23 -21.51 37.32
N VAL A 112 4.29 -21.68 38.25
CA VAL A 112 4.13 -22.92 39.03
C VAL A 112 3.77 -24.10 38.13
N GLU A 113 2.87 -23.90 37.17
CA GLU A 113 2.47 -24.92 36.21
C GLU A 113 3.65 -25.34 35.30
N ILE A 114 4.44 -24.37 34.82
CA ILE A 114 5.63 -24.63 34.00
C ILE A 114 6.68 -25.42 34.81
N GLY A 115 6.87 -25.06 36.08
CA GLY A 115 7.76 -25.75 36.99
C GLY A 115 7.36 -27.20 37.24
N LEU A 116 6.06 -27.46 37.44
CA LEU A 116 5.52 -28.82 37.62
C LEU A 116 5.72 -29.66 36.36
N ARG A 117 5.45 -29.11 35.17
CA ARG A 117 5.68 -29.81 33.88
C ARG A 117 7.16 -30.15 33.68
N ARG A 118 8.07 -29.24 34.05
CA ARG A 118 9.52 -29.46 34.01
C ARG A 118 9.96 -30.55 35.00
N ALA A 119 9.36 -30.63 36.19
CA ALA A 119 9.64 -31.67 37.18
C ALA A 119 9.19 -33.07 36.72
N LEU A 120 8.11 -33.13 35.94
CA LEU A 120 7.59 -34.36 35.32
C LEU A 120 8.38 -34.80 34.08
N GLY A 121 9.43 -34.07 33.69
CA GLY A 121 10.34 -34.46 32.61
C GLY A 121 10.17 -33.72 31.28
N ALA A 122 9.29 -32.71 31.19
CA ALA A 122 9.18 -31.90 29.96
C ALA A 122 10.51 -31.22 29.64
N THR A 123 10.94 -31.25 28.38
CA THR A 123 12.19 -30.60 27.98
C THR A 123 12.02 -29.09 27.81
N GLN A 124 13.11 -28.34 27.84
CA GLN A 124 13.07 -26.89 27.55
C GLN A 124 12.50 -26.60 26.15
N LYS A 125 12.72 -27.51 25.19
CA LYS A 125 12.21 -27.39 23.83
C LYS A 125 10.70 -27.56 23.78
N ASP A 126 10.14 -28.49 24.56
CA ASP A 126 8.70 -28.73 24.60
C ASP A 126 7.96 -27.51 25.15
N ILE A 127 8.48 -26.91 26.22
CA ILE A 127 7.93 -25.68 26.81
C ILE A 127 8.04 -24.52 25.82
N ALA A 128 9.20 -24.32 25.19
CA ALA A 128 9.37 -23.26 24.20
C ALA A 128 8.43 -23.43 22.99
N ALA A 129 8.29 -24.65 22.48
CA ALA A 129 7.41 -24.96 21.35
C ALA A 129 5.94 -24.68 21.68
N LEU A 130 5.49 -24.98 22.90
CA LEU A 130 4.14 -24.68 23.35
C LEU A 130 3.84 -23.18 23.31
N PHE A 131 4.73 -22.35 23.87
CA PHE A 131 4.52 -20.90 23.90
C PHE A 131 4.59 -20.26 22.50
N VAL A 132 5.49 -20.74 21.64
CA VAL A 132 5.54 -20.29 20.24
C VAL A 132 4.26 -20.69 19.49
N LEU A 133 3.73 -21.88 19.74
CA LEU A 133 2.47 -22.33 19.14
C LEU A 133 1.27 -21.54 19.66
N GLU A 134 1.19 -21.26 20.96
CA GLU A 134 0.17 -20.39 21.56
C GLU A 134 0.18 -19.00 20.91
N ALA A 135 1.37 -18.41 20.76
CA ALA A 135 1.53 -17.15 20.06
C ALA A 135 1.16 -17.24 18.56
N ALA A 136 1.52 -18.31 17.87
CA ALA A 136 1.16 -18.52 16.47
C ALA A 136 -0.37 -18.61 16.27
N VAL A 137 -1.07 -19.30 17.16
CA VAL A 137 -2.54 -19.40 17.12
C VAL A 137 -3.18 -18.04 17.38
N VAL A 138 -2.73 -17.32 18.42
CA VAL A 138 -3.25 -15.98 18.77
C VAL A 138 -3.02 -14.98 17.64
N THR A 139 -1.81 -14.96 17.07
CA THR A 139 -1.45 -14.04 15.97
C THR A 139 -2.22 -14.35 14.70
N THR A 140 -2.41 -15.62 14.36
CA THR A 140 -3.19 -16.03 13.20
C THR A 140 -4.66 -15.67 13.36
N ALA A 141 -5.24 -15.91 14.54
CA ALA A 141 -6.61 -15.50 14.84
C ALA A 141 -6.79 -13.98 14.76
N ALA A 142 -5.86 -13.21 15.34
CA ALA A 142 -5.87 -11.76 15.26
C ALA A 142 -5.72 -11.23 13.83
N ALA A 143 -4.84 -11.85 13.02
CA ALA A 143 -4.65 -11.45 11.63
C ALA A 143 -5.88 -11.74 10.75
N LEU A 144 -6.54 -12.88 10.96
CA LEU A 144 -7.80 -13.21 10.28
C LEU A 144 -8.94 -12.28 10.70
N ALA A 145 -9.06 -12.00 12.01
CA ALA A 145 -10.04 -11.06 12.53
C ALA A 145 -9.80 -9.64 11.99
N GLY A 146 -8.55 -9.19 11.94
CA GLY A 146 -8.15 -7.91 11.36
C GLY A 146 -8.45 -7.83 9.86
N ALA A 147 -8.17 -8.89 9.10
CA ALA A 147 -8.49 -8.97 7.68
C ALA A 147 -10.01 -8.86 7.44
N ALA A 148 -10.81 -9.62 8.20
CA ALA A 148 -12.26 -9.54 8.14
C ALA A 148 -12.79 -8.14 8.49
N ALA A 149 -12.30 -7.55 9.58
CA ALA A 149 -12.67 -6.21 10.01
C ALA A 149 -12.31 -5.15 8.96
N SER A 150 -11.12 -5.24 8.35
CA SER A 150 -10.69 -4.32 7.29
C SER A 150 -11.60 -4.40 6.05
N HIS A 151 -12.07 -5.61 5.72
CA HIS A 151 -12.98 -5.82 4.61
C HIS A 151 -14.36 -5.22 4.88
N VAL A 152 -14.89 -5.42 6.09
CA VAL A 152 -16.17 -4.81 6.53
C VAL A 152 -16.08 -3.28 6.51
N LEU A 153 -14.99 -2.71 7.02
CA LEU A 153 -14.76 -1.27 6.97
C LEU A 153 -14.71 -0.75 5.53
N LEU A 154 -14.10 -1.49 4.60
CA LEU A 154 -14.06 -1.10 3.20
C LEU A 154 -15.45 -1.13 2.56
N ILE A 155 -16.31 -2.10 2.89
CA ILE A 155 -17.67 -2.15 2.37
C ILE A 155 -18.50 -0.98 2.90
N LEU A 156 -18.39 -0.67 4.20
CA LEU A 156 -19.16 0.41 4.84
C LEU A 156 -18.68 1.81 4.44
N GLY A 157 -17.37 2.01 4.33
CA GLY A 157 -16.75 3.32 4.01
C GLY A 157 -16.38 3.50 2.54
N GLY A 158 -16.48 2.44 1.73
CA GLY A 158 -16.02 2.40 0.34
C GLY A 158 -16.60 3.48 -0.56
N ALA A 159 -17.88 3.81 -0.36
CA ALA A 159 -18.59 4.82 -1.14
C ALA A 159 -18.11 6.27 -0.86
N ALA A 160 -17.47 6.52 0.28
CA ALA A 160 -16.96 7.84 0.64
C ALA A 160 -15.54 8.10 0.10
N LEU A 161 -14.86 7.08 -0.43
CA LEU A 161 -13.51 7.22 -0.96
C LEU A 161 -13.54 7.84 -2.37
N PRO A 162 -12.71 8.85 -2.65
CA PRO A 162 -12.65 9.51 -3.96
C PRO A 162 -11.99 8.66 -5.05
N PHE A 163 -11.53 7.45 -4.73
CA PHE A 163 -10.85 6.54 -5.64
C PHE A 163 -11.28 5.08 -5.40
N PRO A 164 -11.33 4.25 -6.46
CA PRO A 164 -11.70 2.85 -6.34
C PRO A 164 -10.60 2.05 -5.64
N VAL A 165 -10.90 1.50 -4.47
CA VAL A 165 -10.01 0.59 -3.75
C VAL A 165 -10.33 -0.85 -4.17
N ARG A 166 -9.35 -1.53 -4.77
CA ARG A 166 -9.45 -2.95 -5.12
C ARG A 166 -8.57 -3.76 -4.19
N LEU A 167 -9.17 -4.71 -3.47
CA LEU A 167 -8.44 -5.68 -2.66
C LEU A 167 -8.06 -6.87 -3.55
N GLY A 168 -6.78 -6.95 -3.91
CA GLY A 168 -6.22 -8.14 -4.54
C GLY A 168 -5.93 -9.22 -3.49
N LEU A 169 -5.86 -10.48 -3.93
CA LEU A 169 -5.49 -11.59 -3.05
C LEU A 169 -4.12 -11.39 -2.40
N SER A 170 -3.17 -10.81 -3.14
CA SER A 170 -1.84 -10.43 -2.66
C SER A 170 -1.87 -9.36 -1.57
N SER A 171 -2.83 -8.43 -1.61
CA SER A 171 -3.00 -7.36 -0.63
C SER A 171 -3.38 -7.89 0.76
N VAL A 172 -3.96 -9.09 0.84
CA VAL A 172 -4.32 -9.74 2.10
C VAL A 172 -3.27 -10.77 2.50
N ALA A 173 -2.79 -11.57 1.56
CA ALA A 173 -1.86 -12.66 1.85
C ALA A 173 -0.51 -12.15 2.40
N VAL A 174 0.06 -11.09 1.80
CA VAL A 174 1.38 -10.58 2.21
C VAL A 174 1.39 -10.06 3.66
N PRO A 175 0.46 -9.17 4.07
CA PRO A 175 0.38 -8.72 5.47
C PRO A 175 0.11 -9.86 6.45
N LEU A 176 -0.71 -10.84 6.07
CA LEU A 176 -1.09 -11.95 6.93
C LEU A 176 0.10 -12.87 7.22
N ILE A 177 0.89 -13.22 6.19
CA ILE A 177 2.13 -13.98 6.35
C ILE A 177 3.14 -13.18 7.18
N ALA A 178 3.29 -11.88 6.91
CA ALA A 178 4.20 -11.02 7.66
C ALA A 178 3.82 -10.92 9.15
N ALA A 179 2.52 -10.84 9.46
CA ALA A 179 2.02 -10.79 10.83
C ALA A 179 2.32 -12.08 11.59
N VAL A 180 2.08 -13.25 10.99
CA VAL A 180 2.39 -14.55 11.61
C VAL A 180 3.90 -14.72 11.80
N ALA A 181 4.70 -14.39 10.79
CA ALA A 181 6.16 -14.50 10.86
C ALA A 181 6.75 -13.64 11.98
N LEU A 182 6.30 -12.38 12.10
CA LEU A 182 6.75 -11.50 13.17
C LEU A 182 6.19 -11.92 14.52
N GLY A 183 4.94 -12.38 14.59
CA GLY A 183 4.37 -12.95 15.81
C GLY A 183 5.20 -14.10 16.39
N MET A 184 5.65 -15.01 15.52
CA MET A 184 6.60 -16.07 15.89
C MET A 184 7.96 -15.52 16.33
N ALA A 185 8.50 -14.51 15.62
CA ALA A 185 9.78 -13.90 15.98
C ALA A 185 9.75 -13.21 17.36
N PHE A 186 8.72 -12.41 17.63
CA PHE A 186 8.57 -11.69 18.90
C PHE A 186 8.21 -12.61 20.08
N SER A 187 7.56 -13.75 19.83
CA SER A 187 7.24 -14.75 20.88
C SER A 187 8.38 -15.69 21.23
N TYR A 188 9.41 -15.80 20.37
CA TYR A 188 10.55 -16.68 20.62
C TYR A 188 11.31 -16.30 21.91
N TRP A 189 11.49 -15.00 22.17
CA TRP A 189 12.16 -14.53 23.39
C TRP A 189 11.43 -14.94 24.68
N PRO A 190 10.13 -14.61 24.88
CA PRO A 190 9.40 -15.05 26.07
C PRO A 190 9.26 -16.57 26.17
N ALA A 191 9.13 -17.28 25.03
CA ALA A 191 9.13 -18.74 25.03
C ALA A 191 10.45 -19.32 25.57
N ARG A 192 11.58 -18.73 25.19
CA ARG A 192 12.90 -19.11 25.72
C ARG A 192 13.06 -18.76 27.20
N MET A 193 12.47 -17.66 27.65
CA MET A 193 12.42 -17.29 29.07
C MET A 193 11.63 -18.34 29.88
N ALA A 194 10.45 -18.72 29.41
CA ALA A 194 9.61 -19.75 30.06
C ALA A 194 10.30 -21.11 30.14
N ALA A 195 10.95 -21.52 29.06
CA ALA A 195 11.67 -22.79 28.98
C ALA A 195 12.84 -22.92 29.97
N ARG A 196 13.35 -21.81 30.50
CA ARG A 196 14.48 -21.79 31.45
C ARG A 196 14.06 -21.89 32.90
N ILE A 197 12.76 -21.76 33.21
CA ILE A 197 12.24 -21.87 34.57
C ILE A 197 12.54 -23.27 35.11
N THR A 198 13.20 -23.33 36.26
CA THR A 198 13.50 -24.58 36.95
C THR A 198 12.43 -24.91 38.00
N PRO A 199 12.21 -26.20 38.33
CA PRO A 199 11.25 -26.58 39.36
C PRO A 199 11.51 -25.92 40.72
N SER A 200 12.78 -25.74 41.09
CA SER A 200 13.20 -25.08 42.33
C SER A 200 12.87 -23.60 42.36
N GLU A 201 12.96 -22.90 41.23
CA GLU A 201 12.58 -21.48 41.13
C GLU A 201 11.06 -21.34 41.23
N ALA A 202 10.31 -22.26 40.61
CA ALA A 202 8.85 -22.22 40.62
C ALA A 202 8.26 -22.40 42.04
N LEU A 203 8.84 -23.30 42.84
CA LEU A 203 8.41 -23.52 44.24
C LEU A 203 8.83 -22.41 45.21
N ARG A 204 9.78 -21.56 44.82
CA ARG A 204 10.23 -20.40 45.62
C ARG A 204 9.44 -19.12 45.35
N ALA A 205 8.65 -19.11 44.28
CA ALA A 205 7.84 -17.96 43.88
C ALA A 205 6.51 -17.87 44.65
N GLU A 206 6.24 -18.83 45.53
CA GLU A 206 5.11 -18.93 46.46
C GLU A 206 5.57 -18.61 47.88
#